data_AF-A0AAV8X7G7-F1
#
_entry.id   AF-A0AAV8X7G7-F1
#
_cell.length_a   1.000
_cell.length_b   1.000
_cell.length_c   1.000
_cell.angle_alpha   90.00
_cell.angle_beta   90.00
_cell.angle_gamma   90.00
#
_symmetry.space_group_name_H-M   'P 1'
#
loop_
_entity.id
_entity.type
_entity.pdbx_description
1 polymer ?
#
loop_
_entity_poly.entity_id
_entity_poly.type
_entity_poly.pdbx_seq_one_letter_code
_entity_poly.pdbx_strand_id
1 'polypeptide(L)'
;MCNKCNRLGHLAKDCRRNNATAKAHHADSDQTHHEEYFFDCDVNGTKTKAYVDTGCGPVVIREKDAIHLKLTWKPCNMSIKGYAGGSAKAVGLANIKLRVDQAEQQVDALIVPNNTQEIPVMIGQEFLNKDGIALLVKEGHVRIMNNQDIPVDMKTLPKRKVAIWAKEVTVVPSGSVAFIAVRIDGDSLGNDYYIEGGFRGQPENEWCVERCITKDGGAVCVANVSSQPLTITPNMVVARGVHCQAENSGSEVMVRQKMSSRYEKSTA
;
A
#
# COMPACT_ATOMS: atom_id res chain seq x y z
N MET A 1 1.03 21.58 26.33
CA MET A 1 -0.10 20.90 27.01
C MET A 1 -1.31 20.94 26.09
N CYS A 2 -1.98 19.82 25.85
CA CYS A 2 -3.19 19.74 25.02
C CYS A 2 -4.39 20.28 25.79
N ASN A 3 -5.07 21.31 25.27
CA ASN A 3 -6.24 21.92 25.91
C ASN A 3 -7.53 21.07 25.84
N LYS A 4 -7.54 19.95 25.10
CA LYS A 4 -8.68 19.00 25.06
C LYS A 4 -8.61 17.93 26.15
N CYS A 5 -7.41 17.46 26.50
CA CYS A 5 -7.23 16.36 27.45
C CYS A 5 -6.31 16.69 28.63
N ASN A 6 -5.75 17.92 28.67
CA ASN A 6 -4.84 18.43 29.69
C ASN A 6 -3.56 17.62 29.91
N ARG A 7 -3.12 16.85 28.90
CA ARG A 7 -1.83 16.10 28.93
C ARG A 7 -0.74 16.77 28.09
N LEU A 8 0.52 16.50 28.42
CA LEU A 8 1.70 16.98 27.69
C LEU A 8 1.97 16.13 26.44
N GLY A 9 2.78 16.64 25.49
CA GLY A 9 3.27 15.86 24.34
C GLY A 9 2.46 15.89 23.03
N HIS A 10 1.31 16.58 22.95
CA HIS A 10 0.56 16.77 21.70
C HIS A 10 -0.26 18.07 21.68
N LEU A 11 -0.65 18.53 20.47
CA LEU A 11 -1.57 19.66 20.27
C LEU A 11 -3.03 19.19 20.24
N ALA A 12 -3.97 20.11 20.46
CA ALA A 12 -5.41 19.86 20.43
C ALA A 12 -5.91 19.14 19.15
N LYS A 13 -5.29 19.46 18.02
CA LYS A 13 -5.61 18.90 16.70
C LYS A 13 -5.23 17.42 16.56
N ASP A 14 -4.28 16.95 17.36
CA ASP A 14 -3.74 15.58 17.32
C ASP A 14 -4.27 14.71 18.47
N CYS A 15 -5.29 15.21 19.20
CA CYS A 15 -5.85 14.54 20.37
C CYS A 15 -6.81 13.41 19.95
N ARG A 16 -6.43 12.16 20.26
CA ARG A 16 -7.21 10.95 19.93
C ARG A 16 -8.30 10.59 20.95
N ARG A 17 -8.61 11.49 21.90
CA ARG A 17 -9.61 11.27 22.96
C ARG A 17 -11.05 11.51 22.50
N ASN A 18 -11.27 12.00 21.26
CA ASN A 18 -12.61 12.10 20.70
C ASN A 18 -12.98 10.80 19.97
N ASN A 19 -14.09 10.21 20.44
CA ASN A 19 -14.68 8.96 19.96
C ASN A 19 -14.74 8.83 18.44
N ALA A 20 -14.02 7.85 17.92
CA ALA A 20 -14.44 7.07 16.76
C ALA A 20 -13.88 5.65 16.96
N THR A 21 -14.65 4.81 17.64
CA THR A 21 -14.47 3.36 17.53
C THR A 21 -14.77 2.98 16.08
N ALA A 22 -13.74 2.94 15.24
CA ALA A 22 -13.83 2.21 13.99
C ALA A 22 -13.95 0.72 14.38
N LYS A 23 -15.18 0.23 14.50
CA LYS A 23 -15.43 -1.20 14.53
C LYS A 23 -15.11 -1.72 13.14
N ALA A 24 -14.03 -2.49 13.03
CA ALA A 24 -13.89 -3.39 11.90
C ALA A 24 -15.04 -4.40 12.04
N HIS A 25 -16.07 -4.25 11.22
CA HIS A 25 -17.02 -5.32 11.03
C HIS A 25 -16.26 -6.45 10.35
N HIS A 26 -16.14 -7.59 11.02
CA HIS A 26 -15.97 -8.84 10.31
C HIS A 26 -17.14 -8.91 9.33
N ALA A 27 -16.83 -8.98 8.04
CA ALA A 27 -17.82 -9.27 7.02
C ALA A 27 -18.45 -10.62 7.42
N ASP A 28 -19.70 -10.54 7.85
CA ASP A 28 -20.49 -11.67 8.24
C ASP A 28 -20.64 -12.58 7.02
N SER A 29 -20.60 -13.88 7.28
CA SER A 29 -20.63 -14.94 6.29
C SER A 29 -22.02 -15.12 5.71
N ASP A 30 -22.46 -14.16 4.89
CA ASP A 30 -23.63 -14.31 4.04
C ASP A 30 -23.26 -13.97 2.59
N GLN A 31 -23.73 -14.80 1.67
CA GLN A 31 -23.37 -14.87 0.26
C GLN A 31 -23.54 -13.53 -0.49
N THR A 32 -22.56 -12.64 -0.40
CA THR A 32 -22.43 -11.50 -1.30
C THR A 32 -21.69 -11.95 -2.54
N HIS A 33 -22.41 -12.44 -3.55
CA HIS A 33 -21.85 -12.41 -4.90
C HIS A 33 -21.58 -10.94 -5.22
N HIS A 34 -20.29 -10.59 -5.40
CA HIS A 34 -19.87 -9.25 -5.82
C HIS A 34 -20.24 -9.04 -7.30
N GLU A 35 -21.54 -8.97 -7.59
CA GLU A 35 -22.08 -8.84 -8.95
C GLU A 35 -21.50 -7.62 -9.69
N GLU A 36 -21.19 -6.55 -8.95
CA GLU A 36 -20.55 -5.32 -9.45
C GLU A 36 -19.18 -5.58 -10.14
N TYR A 37 -18.54 -6.71 -9.84
CA TYR A 37 -17.24 -7.10 -10.43
C TYR A 37 -17.39 -8.03 -11.63
N PHE A 38 -18.61 -8.39 -12.02
CA PHE A 38 -18.89 -9.12 -13.25
C PHE A 38 -19.15 -8.16 -14.40
N PHE A 39 -18.46 -8.37 -15.50
CA PHE A 39 -18.56 -7.54 -16.69
C PHE A 39 -18.89 -8.38 -17.91
N ASP A 40 -19.67 -7.80 -18.82
CA ASP A 40 -19.58 -8.17 -20.23
C ASP A 40 -18.25 -7.63 -20.77
N CYS A 41 -17.49 -8.50 -21.43
CA CYS A 41 -16.24 -8.14 -22.06
C CYS A 41 -16.18 -8.67 -23.49
N ASP A 42 -15.17 -8.23 -24.21
CA ASP A 42 -14.86 -8.60 -25.57
C ASP A 42 -13.41 -9.07 -25.63
N VAL A 43 -13.22 -10.28 -26.16
CA VAL A 43 -11.91 -10.89 -26.40
C VAL A 43 -11.76 -11.08 -27.90
N ASN A 44 -10.83 -10.38 -28.52
CA ASN A 44 -10.58 -10.40 -29.97
C ASN A 44 -11.85 -10.20 -30.83
N GLY A 45 -12.76 -9.34 -30.40
CA GLY A 45 -14.03 -9.05 -31.08
C GLY A 45 -15.20 -9.97 -30.71
N THR A 46 -14.97 -10.95 -29.83
CA THR A 46 -16.02 -11.91 -29.41
C THR A 46 -16.45 -11.64 -27.98
N LYS A 47 -17.76 -11.50 -27.76
CA LYS A 47 -18.32 -11.21 -26.43
C LYS A 47 -18.25 -12.41 -25.49
N THR A 48 -17.94 -12.16 -24.22
CA THR A 48 -18.00 -13.15 -23.14
C THR A 48 -18.20 -12.47 -21.79
N LYS A 49 -18.24 -13.25 -20.70
CA LYS A 49 -18.33 -12.76 -19.32
C LYS A 49 -16.97 -12.80 -18.64
N ALA A 50 -16.66 -11.75 -17.91
CA ALA A 50 -15.47 -11.65 -17.09
C ALA A 50 -15.79 -11.34 -15.63
N TYR A 51 -14.87 -11.70 -14.75
CA TYR A 51 -14.84 -11.26 -13.36
C TYR A 51 -13.54 -10.53 -13.07
N VAL A 52 -13.63 -9.38 -12.42
CA VAL A 52 -12.48 -8.57 -12.04
C VAL A 52 -11.99 -9.00 -10.67
N ASP A 53 -10.77 -9.51 -10.61
CA ASP A 53 -10.14 -9.99 -9.39
C ASP A 53 -8.82 -9.27 -9.14
N THR A 54 -8.86 -8.26 -8.26
CA THR A 54 -7.65 -7.52 -7.87
C THR A 54 -6.65 -8.38 -7.09
N GLY A 55 -7.04 -9.54 -6.57
CA GLY A 55 -6.15 -10.51 -5.92
C GLY A 55 -5.42 -11.42 -6.91
N CYS A 56 -5.87 -11.49 -8.17
CA CYS A 56 -5.29 -12.34 -9.19
C CYS A 56 -4.18 -11.59 -9.95
N GLY A 57 -3.01 -12.22 -10.10
CA GLY A 57 -1.90 -11.67 -10.88
C GLY A 57 -2.21 -11.64 -12.39
N PRO A 58 -2.35 -12.80 -13.05
CA PRO A 58 -2.54 -12.87 -14.50
C PRO A 58 -4.00 -12.63 -14.93
N VAL A 59 -4.20 -12.36 -16.23
CA VAL A 59 -5.50 -12.63 -16.88
C VAL A 59 -5.58 -14.13 -17.17
N VAL A 60 -6.70 -14.76 -16.80
CA VAL A 60 -6.92 -16.20 -17.04
C VAL A 60 -8.21 -16.45 -17.83
N ILE A 61 -8.15 -17.39 -18.75
CA ILE A 61 -9.28 -17.81 -19.58
C ILE A 61 -9.45 -19.31 -19.43
N ARG A 62 -10.67 -19.75 -19.17
CA ARG A 62 -10.99 -21.16 -19.09
C ARG A 62 -10.87 -21.82 -20.47
N GLU A 63 -10.27 -22.99 -20.51
CA GLU A 63 -9.93 -23.70 -21.76
C GLU A 63 -11.10 -23.84 -22.74
N LYS A 64 -12.28 -24.30 -22.30
CA LYS A 64 -13.45 -24.42 -23.18
C LYS A 64 -13.91 -23.08 -23.76
N ASP A 65 -13.73 -21.99 -23.01
CA ASP A 65 -14.06 -20.64 -23.49
C ASP A 65 -12.98 -20.13 -24.44
N ALA A 66 -11.71 -20.45 -24.22
CA ALA A 66 -10.64 -20.15 -25.18
C ALA A 66 -10.87 -20.82 -26.54
N ILE A 67 -11.37 -22.06 -26.54
CA ILE A 67 -11.80 -22.78 -27.75
C ILE A 67 -13.00 -22.07 -28.40
N HIS A 68 -14.02 -21.71 -27.62
CA HIS A 68 -15.21 -21.01 -28.12
C HIS A 68 -14.87 -19.64 -28.73
N LEU A 69 -13.96 -18.91 -28.09
CA LEU A 69 -13.41 -17.63 -28.53
C LEU A 69 -12.42 -17.78 -29.71
N LYS A 70 -12.14 -19.00 -30.15
CA LYS A 70 -11.22 -19.33 -31.27
C LYS A 70 -9.81 -18.73 -31.08
N LEU A 71 -9.33 -18.73 -29.84
CA LEU A 71 -8.00 -18.20 -29.53
C LEU A 71 -6.93 -19.12 -30.09
N THR A 72 -5.85 -18.51 -30.60
CA THR A 72 -4.60 -19.22 -30.85
C THR A 72 -3.70 -19.04 -29.64
N TRP A 73 -3.24 -20.13 -29.04
CA TRP A 73 -2.31 -20.09 -27.91
C TRP A 73 -1.15 -21.04 -28.11
N LYS A 74 -0.05 -20.77 -27.40
CA LYS A 74 1.10 -21.66 -27.34
C LYS A 74 1.03 -22.49 -26.06
N PRO A 75 1.44 -23.76 -26.05
CA PRO A 75 1.55 -24.53 -24.83
C PRO A 75 2.44 -23.81 -23.81
N CYS A 76 2.01 -23.76 -22.56
CA CYS A 76 2.81 -23.26 -21.45
C CYS A 76 2.52 -24.12 -20.21
N ASN A 77 3.46 -24.17 -19.26
CA ASN A 77 3.31 -24.91 -17.99
C ASN A 77 3.48 -23.98 -16.78
N MET A 78 3.04 -22.73 -16.91
CA MET A 78 3.14 -21.75 -15.82
C MET A 78 2.20 -22.15 -14.66
N SER A 79 2.72 -22.03 -13.44
CA SER A 79 1.95 -22.29 -12.22
C SER A 79 1.45 -20.99 -11.61
N ILE A 80 0.14 -20.89 -11.42
CA ILE A 80 -0.54 -19.76 -10.80
C ILE A 80 -0.71 -20.11 -9.31
N LYS A 81 0.05 -19.45 -8.44
CA LYS A 81 -0.02 -19.65 -6.98
C LYS A 81 -1.17 -18.84 -6.38
N GLY A 82 -1.81 -19.39 -5.35
CA GLY A 82 -2.92 -18.73 -4.63
C GLY A 82 -4.27 -18.85 -5.33
N TYR A 83 -4.34 -19.59 -6.43
CA TYR A 83 -5.58 -19.80 -7.18
C TYR A 83 -6.50 -20.77 -6.42
N ALA A 84 -7.67 -20.31 -5.99
CA ALA A 84 -8.62 -21.06 -5.17
C ALA A 84 -8.00 -21.68 -3.88
N GLY A 85 -7.03 -20.99 -3.28
CA GLY A 85 -6.31 -21.49 -2.08
C GLY A 85 -5.23 -22.54 -2.37
N GLY A 86 -4.94 -22.82 -3.64
CA GLY A 86 -3.93 -23.78 -4.09
C GLY A 86 -3.05 -23.26 -5.22
N SER A 87 -2.70 -24.14 -6.16
CA SER A 87 -1.97 -23.78 -7.39
C SER A 87 -2.66 -24.37 -8.62
N ALA A 88 -2.83 -23.56 -9.67
CA ALA A 88 -3.33 -24.01 -10.97
C ALA A 88 -2.20 -24.04 -11.99
N LYS A 89 -2.17 -25.06 -12.86
CA LYS A 89 -1.26 -25.09 -14.00
C LYS A 89 -1.98 -24.57 -15.24
N ALA A 90 -1.45 -23.52 -15.85
CA ALA A 90 -1.88 -23.10 -17.17
C ALA A 90 -1.49 -24.18 -18.20
N VAL A 91 -2.32 -24.34 -19.22
CA VAL A 91 -2.11 -25.23 -20.37
C VAL A 91 -1.66 -24.44 -21.61
N GLY A 92 -1.86 -23.12 -21.60
CA GLY A 92 -1.53 -22.28 -22.75
C GLY A 92 -1.36 -20.81 -22.41
N LEU A 93 -0.75 -20.08 -23.33
CA LEU A 93 -0.58 -18.63 -23.30
C LEU A 93 -1.07 -18.03 -24.63
N ALA A 94 -2.04 -17.14 -24.54
CA ALA A 94 -2.61 -16.41 -25.67
C ALA A 94 -2.33 -14.90 -25.52
N ASN A 95 -1.89 -14.24 -26.59
CA ASN A 95 -1.90 -12.79 -26.64
C ASN A 95 -3.26 -12.34 -27.17
N ILE A 96 -3.99 -11.54 -26.38
CA ILE A 96 -5.36 -11.16 -26.69
C ILE A 96 -5.58 -9.65 -26.58
N LYS A 97 -6.48 -9.16 -27.44
CA LYS A 97 -7.10 -7.85 -27.29
C LYS A 97 -8.30 -8.00 -26.37
N LEU A 98 -8.20 -7.49 -25.15
CA LEU A 98 -9.26 -7.51 -24.14
C LEU A 98 -9.88 -6.12 -24.00
N ARG A 99 -11.19 -6.04 -24.18
CA ARG A 99 -11.99 -4.84 -23.88
C ARG A 99 -13.02 -5.15 -22.80
N VAL A 100 -13.01 -4.35 -21.73
CA VAL A 100 -13.92 -4.47 -20.59
C VAL A 100 -14.35 -3.07 -20.15
N ASP A 101 -15.64 -2.87 -19.94
CA ASP A 101 -16.24 -1.55 -19.66
C ASP A 101 -15.75 -0.49 -20.69
N GLN A 102 -15.02 0.55 -20.26
CA GLN A 102 -14.52 1.62 -21.13
C GLN A 102 -13.03 1.47 -21.49
N ALA A 103 -12.40 0.35 -21.13
CA ALA A 103 -10.97 0.16 -21.28
C ALA A 103 -10.64 -1.00 -22.24
N GLU A 104 -9.52 -0.85 -22.96
CA GLU A 104 -9.08 -1.81 -23.98
C GLU A 104 -7.55 -1.92 -23.97
N GLN A 105 -7.03 -3.15 -23.89
CA GLN A 105 -5.59 -3.42 -23.88
C GLN A 105 -5.23 -4.72 -24.60
N GLN A 106 -3.99 -4.78 -25.09
CA GLN A 106 -3.34 -6.04 -25.46
C GLN A 106 -2.68 -6.65 -24.22
N VAL A 107 -3.05 -7.89 -23.89
CA VAL A 107 -2.56 -8.60 -22.70
C VAL A 107 -2.28 -10.06 -23.00
N ASP A 108 -1.36 -10.63 -22.23
CA ASP A 108 -1.13 -12.06 -22.21
C ASP A 108 -2.12 -12.72 -21.25
N ALA A 109 -2.86 -13.71 -21.76
CA ALA A 109 -3.84 -14.48 -21.01
C ALA A 109 -3.40 -15.93 -20.89
N LEU A 110 -3.44 -16.45 -19.66
CA LEU A 110 -3.19 -17.85 -19.38
C LEU A 110 -4.45 -18.67 -19.60
N ILE A 111 -4.33 -19.75 -20.36
CA ILE A 111 -5.40 -20.71 -20.55
C ILE A 111 -5.31 -21.74 -19.42
N VAL A 112 -6.40 -21.93 -18.68
CA VAL A 112 -6.44 -22.87 -17.53
C VAL A 112 -7.46 -23.99 -17.76
N PRO A 113 -7.23 -25.19 -17.20
CA PRO A 113 -8.15 -26.32 -17.32
C PRO A 113 -9.57 -25.99 -16.86
N ASN A 114 -10.56 -26.63 -17.47
CA ASN A 114 -12.00 -26.38 -17.22
C ASN A 114 -12.45 -26.54 -15.77
N ASN A 115 -11.79 -27.39 -15.00
CA ASN A 115 -12.08 -27.65 -13.58
C ASN A 115 -11.43 -26.63 -12.63
N THR A 116 -10.62 -25.72 -13.15
CA THR A 116 -9.91 -24.72 -12.34
C THR A 116 -10.84 -23.56 -11.99
N GLN A 117 -11.74 -23.18 -12.90
CA GLN A 117 -12.58 -21.98 -12.74
C GLN A 117 -13.95 -22.14 -13.38
N GLU A 118 -14.96 -21.47 -12.82
CA GLU A 118 -16.33 -21.49 -13.36
C GLU A 118 -16.61 -20.33 -14.31
N ILE A 119 -15.94 -19.20 -14.09
CA ILE A 119 -16.14 -17.97 -14.84
C ILE A 119 -15.30 -18.04 -16.13
N PRO A 120 -15.79 -17.58 -17.31
CA PRO A 120 -15.04 -17.69 -18.57
C PRO A 120 -13.68 -16.98 -18.54
N VAL A 121 -13.64 -15.75 -18.03
CA VAL A 121 -12.45 -14.90 -17.95
C VAL A 121 -12.30 -14.31 -16.54
N MET A 122 -11.10 -14.34 -15.97
CA MET A 122 -10.78 -13.49 -14.80
C MET A 122 -9.74 -12.45 -15.20
N ILE A 123 -10.00 -11.21 -14.81
CA ILE A 123 -9.17 -10.05 -15.11
C ILE A 123 -8.35 -9.73 -13.87
N GLY A 124 -7.05 -9.99 -13.96
CA GLY A 124 -6.08 -9.73 -12.89
C GLY A 124 -5.23 -8.49 -13.12
N GLN A 125 -4.22 -8.36 -12.27
CA GLN A 125 -3.26 -7.26 -12.22
C GLN A 125 -2.51 -7.03 -13.53
N GLU A 126 -2.28 -8.06 -14.35
CA GLU A 126 -1.68 -7.97 -15.70
C GLU A 126 -2.42 -6.97 -16.61
N PHE A 127 -3.75 -6.89 -16.49
CA PHE A 127 -4.58 -5.92 -17.19
C PHE A 127 -4.75 -4.63 -16.38
N LEU A 128 -5.06 -4.76 -15.09
CA LEU A 128 -5.41 -3.62 -14.22
C LEU A 128 -4.25 -2.63 -14.00
N ASN A 129 -3.00 -3.10 -14.10
CA ASN A 129 -1.80 -2.26 -13.96
C ASN A 129 -1.23 -1.77 -15.28
N LYS A 130 -1.89 -2.01 -16.44
CA LYS A 130 -1.43 -1.43 -17.70
C LYS A 130 -1.52 0.09 -17.62
N ASP A 131 -0.52 0.75 -18.22
CA ASP A 131 -0.49 2.21 -18.28
C ASP A 131 -1.79 2.74 -18.90
N GLY A 132 -2.36 3.73 -18.22
CA GLY A 132 -3.61 4.33 -18.66
C GLY A 132 -4.86 3.54 -18.30
N ILE A 133 -4.80 2.47 -17.50
CA ILE A 133 -5.99 1.79 -16.96
C ILE A 133 -6.25 2.23 -15.52
N ALA A 134 -7.52 2.39 -15.17
CA ALA A 134 -7.93 2.68 -13.81
C ALA A 134 -9.21 1.94 -13.42
N LEU A 135 -9.19 1.39 -12.21
CA LEU A 135 -10.34 0.79 -11.53
C LEU A 135 -10.91 1.79 -10.52
N LEU A 136 -12.14 2.24 -10.74
CA LEU A 136 -12.85 3.14 -9.83
C LEU A 136 -13.92 2.35 -9.08
N VAL A 137 -13.82 2.32 -7.76
CA VAL A 137 -14.84 1.77 -6.87
C VAL A 137 -15.44 2.91 -6.05
N LYS A 138 -16.72 3.21 -6.25
CA LYS A 138 -17.40 4.29 -5.55
C LYS A 138 -18.88 3.96 -5.35
N GLU A 139 -19.35 4.05 -4.11
CA GLU A 139 -20.78 3.91 -3.76
C GLU A 139 -21.38 2.59 -4.28
N GLY A 140 -20.63 1.48 -4.16
CA GLY A 140 -21.02 0.17 -4.69
C GLY A 140 -20.57 -0.07 -6.12
N HIS A 141 -20.57 0.98 -6.95
CA HIS A 141 -20.24 0.88 -8.38
C HIS A 141 -18.76 0.63 -8.64
N VAL A 142 -18.50 -0.30 -9.57
CA VAL A 142 -17.17 -0.60 -10.09
C VAL A 142 -17.11 -0.21 -11.57
N ARG A 143 -16.12 0.62 -11.94
CA ARG A 143 -15.88 1.05 -13.32
C ARG A 143 -14.42 0.81 -13.71
N ILE A 144 -14.21 0.41 -14.95
CA ILE A 144 -12.88 0.30 -15.56
C ILE A 144 -12.83 1.24 -16.77
N MET A 145 -11.90 2.19 -16.72
CA MET A 145 -11.79 3.24 -17.73
C MET A 145 -10.33 3.57 -18.01
N ASN A 146 -10.12 4.37 -19.07
CA ASN A 146 -8.81 4.91 -19.31
C ASN A 146 -8.52 6.05 -18.32
N ASN A 147 -7.31 6.11 -17.77
CA ASN A 147 -6.92 7.07 -16.73
C ASN A 147 -6.99 8.53 -17.21
N GLN A 148 -6.95 8.77 -18.53
CA GLN A 148 -7.16 10.10 -19.12
C GLN A 148 -8.58 10.64 -18.86
N ASP A 149 -9.55 9.75 -18.62
CA ASP A 149 -10.94 10.09 -18.35
C ASP A 149 -11.21 10.36 -16.86
N ILE A 150 -10.20 10.19 -15.99
CA ILE A 150 -10.33 10.46 -14.56
C ILE A 150 -9.98 11.92 -14.28
N PRO A 151 -10.92 12.74 -13.77
CA PRO A 151 -10.69 14.16 -13.47
C PRO A 151 -9.93 14.36 -12.14
N VAL A 152 -8.96 13.49 -11.84
CA VAL A 152 -8.17 13.52 -10.59
C VAL A 152 -6.70 13.48 -10.95
N ASP A 153 -6.00 14.59 -10.68
CA ASP A 153 -4.54 14.59 -10.73
C ASP A 153 -4.01 13.80 -9.53
N MET A 154 -3.47 12.61 -9.77
CA MET A 154 -2.87 11.75 -8.75
C MET A 154 -1.82 12.48 -7.88
N LYS A 155 -1.18 13.55 -8.39
CA LYS A 155 -0.21 14.36 -7.63
C LYS A 155 -0.87 15.23 -6.56
N THR A 156 -2.16 15.50 -6.69
CA THR A 156 -2.95 16.29 -5.72
C THR A 156 -3.47 15.44 -4.58
N LEU A 157 -3.50 14.11 -4.73
CA LEU A 157 -3.92 13.21 -3.67
C LEU A 157 -2.88 13.17 -2.54
N PRO A 158 -3.32 13.04 -1.28
CA PRO A 158 -2.40 12.87 -0.16
C PRO A 158 -1.46 11.69 -0.40
N LYS A 159 -0.16 11.91 -0.18
CA LYS A 159 0.83 10.83 -0.28
C LYS A 159 0.42 9.66 0.61
N ARG A 160 0.31 8.47 0.03
CA ARG A 160 0.01 7.24 0.77
C ARG A 160 1.09 7.02 1.82
N LYS A 161 0.68 6.88 3.09
CA LYS A 161 1.61 6.55 4.16
C LYS A 161 1.88 5.04 4.20
N VAL A 162 3.14 4.65 4.11
CA VAL A 162 3.61 3.26 4.22
C VAL A 162 3.71 2.87 5.70
N ALA A 163 3.33 1.63 6.01
CA ALA A 163 3.45 1.11 7.37
C ALA A 163 4.90 0.73 7.68
N ILE A 164 5.38 1.15 8.85
CA ILE A 164 6.73 0.86 9.33
C ILE A 164 6.57 -0.02 10.56
N TRP A 165 7.01 -1.26 10.45
CA TRP A 165 6.73 -2.31 11.42
C TRP A 165 7.94 -2.51 12.33
N ALA A 166 7.71 -2.90 13.58
CA ALA A 166 8.78 -3.35 14.44
C ALA A 166 9.38 -4.66 13.88
N LYS A 167 10.70 -4.73 13.87
CA LYS A 167 11.44 -5.91 13.41
C LYS A 167 11.54 -6.97 14.50
N GLU A 168 11.66 -6.55 15.75
CA GLU A 168 11.90 -7.41 16.90
C GLU A 168 11.07 -6.96 18.11
N VAL A 169 11.10 -7.77 19.18
CA VAL A 169 10.46 -7.38 20.43
C VAL A 169 11.33 -6.33 21.12
N THR A 170 10.73 -5.22 21.52
CA THR A 170 11.39 -4.19 22.34
C THR A 170 10.49 -3.78 23.48
N VAL A 171 11.01 -3.81 24.70
CA VAL A 171 10.33 -3.28 25.88
C VAL A 171 10.90 -1.91 26.18
N VAL A 172 10.05 -0.89 26.17
CA VAL A 172 10.43 0.49 26.48
C VAL A 172 9.91 0.81 27.88
N PRO A 173 10.80 0.95 28.89
CA PRO A 173 10.39 1.30 30.25
C PRO A 173 9.54 2.59 30.32
N SER A 174 8.68 2.69 31.33
CA SER A 174 7.90 3.90 31.61
C SER A 174 8.81 5.13 31.72
N GLY A 175 8.46 6.22 31.05
CA GLY A 175 9.21 7.48 31.07
C GLY A 175 10.57 7.45 30.37
N SER A 176 10.80 6.49 29.47
CA SER A 176 12.06 6.32 28.76
C SER A 176 11.91 6.39 27.24
N VAL A 177 13.06 6.43 26.54
CA VAL A 177 13.15 6.47 25.08
C VAL A 177 13.94 5.26 24.59
N ALA A 178 13.49 4.65 23.49
CA ALA A 178 14.19 3.57 22.82
C ALA A 178 14.20 3.75 21.30
N PHE A 179 15.24 3.22 20.66
CA PHE A 179 15.28 3.06 19.21
C PHE A 179 14.74 1.69 18.84
N ILE A 180 13.63 1.67 18.13
CA ILE A 180 12.98 0.44 17.68
C ILE A 180 13.51 0.11 16.30
N ALA A 181 14.13 -1.07 16.15
CA ALA A 181 14.52 -1.57 14.84
C ALA A 181 13.26 -1.82 13.99
N VAL A 182 13.27 -1.38 12.73
CA VAL A 182 12.09 -1.44 11.86
C VAL A 182 12.30 -2.25 10.59
N ARG A 183 11.19 -2.74 10.05
CA ARG A 183 11.11 -3.29 8.70
C ARG A 183 10.00 -2.60 7.91
N ILE A 184 10.20 -2.52 6.59
CA ILE A 184 9.25 -1.94 5.65
C ILE A 184 8.99 -2.96 4.55
N ASP A 185 7.85 -3.64 4.65
CA ASP A 185 7.51 -4.72 3.72
C ASP A 185 7.34 -4.16 2.29
N GLY A 186 8.03 -4.77 1.33
CA GLY A 186 7.96 -4.40 -0.10
C GLY A 186 8.95 -3.33 -0.56
N ASP A 187 9.85 -2.85 0.31
CA ASP A 187 10.91 -1.90 -0.07
C ASP A 187 12.18 -2.61 -0.55
N SER A 188 12.20 -3.02 -1.82
CA SER A 188 13.39 -3.66 -2.42
C SER A 188 14.51 -2.69 -2.81
N LEU A 189 14.22 -1.38 -2.78
CA LEU A 189 15.12 -0.33 -3.30
C LEU A 189 15.87 0.43 -2.20
N GLY A 190 15.59 0.12 -0.92
CA GLY A 190 16.23 0.78 0.22
C GLY A 190 15.88 2.27 0.30
N ASN A 191 14.62 2.61 0.10
CA ASN A 191 14.14 3.99 0.10
C ASN A 191 14.19 4.61 1.51
N ASP A 192 14.36 5.93 1.55
CA ASP A 192 14.20 6.71 2.77
C ASP A 192 12.74 7.15 2.96
N TYR A 193 12.26 7.10 4.21
CA TYR A 193 10.91 7.44 4.61
C TYR A 193 10.91 8.48 5.71
N TYR A 194 10.15 9.55 5.47
CA TYR A 194 9.89 10.58 6.46
C TYR A 194 8.71 10.19 7.35
N ILE A 195 8.95 10.15 8.66
CA ILE A 195 7.95 9.98 9.71
C ILE A 195 7.71 11.34 10.36
N GLU A 196 6.47 11.85 10.25
CA GLU A 196 6.07 13.13 10.84
C GLU A 196 6.16 13.16 12.38
N GLY A 197 6.09 11.98 13.00
CA GLY A 197 6.08 11.77 14.45
C GLY A 197 4.67 11.79 15.04
N GLY A 198 4.62 12.00 16.36
CA GLY A 198 3.40 12.26 17.11
C GLY A 198 2.97 11.13 18.04
N PHE A 199 1.90 11.43 18.76
CA PHE A 199 1.37 10.60 19.84
C PHE A 199 0.63 9.36 19.33
N ARG A 200 0.73 8.26 20.08
CA ARG A 200 0.19 6.94 19.79
C ARG A 200 -0.32 6.31 21.11
N GLY A 201 -1.10 5.24 20.98
CA GLY A 201 -1.64 4.50 22.12
C GLY A 201 -3.02 4.95 22.58
N GLN A 202 -3.54 4.20 23.55
CA GLN A 202 -4.80 4.45 24.27
C GLN A 202 -4.47 5.00 25.67
N PRO A 203 -5.45 5.54 26.42
CA PRO A 203 -5.23 5.93 27.81
C PRO A 203 -4.47 4.87 28.60
N GLU A 204 -3.44 5.28 29.36
CA GLU A 204 -2.56 4.43 30.17
C GLU A 204 -1.52 3.59 29.41
N ASN A 205 -1.54 3.61 28.07
CA ASN A 205 -0.53 2.98 27.22
C ASN A 205 -0.07 3.94 26.12
N GLU A 206 0.25 5.16 26.54
CA GLU A 206 0.65 6.23 25.65
C GLU A 206 2.15 6.27 25.34
N TRP A 207 2.45 6.55 24.08
CA TRP A 207 3.82 6.68 23.61
C TRP A 207 3.86 7.67 22.46
N CYS A 208 5.01 8.27 22.21
CA CYS A 208 5.23 9.12 21.06
C CYS A 208 6.31 8.55 20.17
N VAL A 209 6.11 8.77 18.88
CA VAL A 209 7.14 8.57 17.87
C VAL A 209 7.74 9.93 17.58
N GLU A 210 9.06 10.04 17.68
CA GLU A 210 9.75 11.25 17.27
C GLU A 210 9.75 11.39 15.75
N ARG A 211 9.78 12.62 15.26
CA ARG A 211 9.95 12.88 13.84
C ARG A 211 11.33 12.40 13.39
N CYS A 212 11.39 11.55 12.37
CA CYS A 212 12.66 11.05 11.86
C CYS A 212 12.57 10.68 10.38
N ILE A 213 13.74 10.45 9.79
CA ILE A 213 13.90 9.72 8.53
C ILE A 213 14.39 8.32 8.88
N THR A 214 13.82 7.30 8.26
CA THR A 214 14.23 5.91 8.43
C THR A 214 14.15 5.16 7.11
N LYS A 215 14.65 3.93 7.06
CA LYS A 215 14.61 3.04 5.89
C LYS A 215 14.40 1.61 6.34
N ASP A 216 14.23 0.67 5.41
CA ASP A 216 14.18 -0.74 5.77
C ASP A 216 15.46 -1.18 6.52
N GLY A 217 15.29 -1.91 7.62
CA GLY A 217 16.36 -2.26 8.55
C GLY A 217 16.90 -1.11 9.42
N GLY A 218 16.33 0.10 9.30
CA GLY A 218 16.67 1.26 10.13
C GLY A 218 16.03 1.22 11.52
N ALA A 219 15.93 2.38 12.16
CA ALA A 219 15.31 2.52 13.47
C ALA A 219 14.34 3.72 13.55
N VAL A 220 13.41 3.64 14.50
CA VAL A 220 12.47 4.71 14.85
C VAL A 220 12.56 4.99 16.34
N CYS A 221 12.68 6.26 16.71
CA CYS A 221 12.76 6.67 18.10
C CYS A 221 11.36 6.74 18.73
N VAL A 222 11.19 6.05 19.84
CA VAL A 222 9.93 5.92 20.58
C VAL A 222 10.16 6.35 22.03
N ALA A 223 9.38 7.33 22.50
CA ALA A 223 9.29 7.64 23.92
C ALA A 223 8.03 7.03 24.53
N ASN A 224 8.20 6.24 25.57
CA ASN A 224 7.09 5.76 26.38
C ASN A 224 6.73 6.83 27.42
N VAL A 225 5.56 7.43 27.27
CA VAL A 225 5.06 8.51 28.13
C VAL A 225 3.94 8.04 29.06
N SER A 226 3.65 6.73 29.06
CA SER A 226 2.73 6.09 29.98
C SER A 226 3.43 5.76 31.31
N SER A 227 2.63 5.33 32.29
CA SER A 227 3.12 4.83 33.58
C SER A 227 3.49 3.34 33.57
N GLN A 228 3.33 2.64 32.44
CA GLN A 228 3.57 1.20 32.31
C GLN A 228 4.67 0.93 31.27
N PRO A 229 5.40 -0.19 31.35
CA PRO A 229 6.29 -0.60 30.28
C PRO A 229 5.51 -0.81 28.97
N LEU A 230 6.04 -0.27 27.87
CA LEU A 230 5.50 -0.46 26.53
C LEU A 230 6.20 -1.64 25.87
N THR A 231 5.47 -2.70 25.56
CA THR A 231 5.99 -3.82 24.76
C THR A 231 5.60 -3.64 23.30
N ILE A 232 6.60 -3.48 22.45
CA ILE A 232 6.47 -3.47 21.00
C ILE A 232 6.88 -4.84 20.48
N THR A 233 6.02 -5.49 19.70
CA THR A 233 6.26 -6.84 19.16
C THR A 233 6.42 -6.81 17.63
N PRO A 234 7.07 -7.84 17.04
CA PRO A 234 7.07 -8.02 15.61
C PRO A 234 5.65 -8.00 15.06
N ASN A 235 5.45 -7.35 13.91
CA ASN A 235 4.13 -7.10 13.29
C ASN A 235 3.29 -6.00 13.98
N MET A 236 3.79 -5.28 14.98
CA MET A 236 3.18 -4.01 15.37
C MET A 236 3.64 -2.89 14.43
N VAL A 237 2.68 -2.10 13.92
CA VAL A 237 2.99 -0.86 13.19
C VAL A 237 3.49 0.17 14.18
N VAL A 238 4.77 0.51 14.10
CA VAL A 238 5.38 1.52 14.96
C VAL A 238 4.98 2.92 14.48
N ALA A 239 5.11 3.15 13.18
CA ALA A 239 4.83 4.43 12.56
C ALA A 239 4.27 4.25 11.15
N ARG A 240 3.82 5.35 10.56
CA ARG A 240 3.55 5.43 9.13
C ARG A 240 4.30 6.60 8.53
N GLY A 241 5.09 6.34 7.50
CA GLY A 241 5.93 7.33 6.82
C GLY A 241 5.54 7.54 5.37
N VAL A 242 6.06 8.59 4.76
CA VAL A 242 5.95 8.84 3.31
C VAL A 242 7.34 8.76 2.69
N HIS A 243 7.45 8.34 1.44
CA HIS A 243 8.73 8.38 0.73
C HIS A 243 9.33 9.78 0.76
N CYS A 244 10.60 9.86 1.12
CA CYS A 244 11.39 11.05 0.92
C CYS A 244 11.49 11.35 -0.58
N GLN A 245 11.42 12.64 -0.93
CA GLN A 245 11.77 13.08 -2.27
C GLN A 245 13.27 13.35 -2.30
N ALA A 246 13.92 13.14 -3.45
CA ALA A 246 15.29 13.60 -3.64
C ALA A 246 15.37 15.10 -3.31
N GLU A 247 16.42 15.51 -2.60
CA GLU A 247 16.67 16.93 -2.37
C GLU A 247 16.78 17.63 -3.72
N ASN A 248 16.00 18.71 -3.90
CA ASN A 248 16.23 19.60 -5.03
C ASN A 248 17.66 20.14 -4.90
N SER A 249 18.46 20.01 -5.95
CA SER A 249 19.84 20.52 -6.08
C SER A 249 19.91 22.05 -6.16
N GLY A 250 19.19 22.74 -5.28
CA GLY A 250 19.00 24.19 -5.34
C GLY A 250 18.85 24.79 -3.96
N SER A 251 19.98 24.97 -3.27
CA SER A 251 20.34 26.15 -2.46
C SER A 251 21.66 25.85 -1.76
N GLU A 252 22.80 26.21 -2.36
CA GLU A 252 24.04 26.36 -1.58
C GLU A 252 23.82 27.43 -0.52
N VAL A 253 23.60 27.01 0.73
CA VAL A 253 23.61 27.93 1.87
C VAL A 253 25.08 28.13 2.25
N MET A 254 25.68 29.23 1.78
CA MET A 254 26.97 29.70 2.26
C MET A 254 26.88 30.02 3.75
N VAL A 255 27.43 29.14 4.59
CA VAL A 255 27.62 29.43 6.01
C VAL A 255 28.81 30.39 6.13
N ARG A 256 28.53 31.70 6.26
CA ARG A 256 29.57 32.67 6.62
C ARG A 256 29.97 32.46 8.09
N GLN A 257 31.04 31.71 8.33
CA GLN A 257 31.72 31.74 9.62
C GLN A 257 32.31 33.13 9.84
N LYS A 258 31.78 33.88 10.82
CA LYS A 258 32.52 35.00 11.40
C LYS A 258 33.58 34.42 12.34
N MET A 259 34.83 34.33 11.86
CA MET A 259 35.97 34.18 12.76
C MET A 259 36.09 35.45 13.61
N SER A 260 35.80 35.32 14.90
CA SER A 260 36.13 36.35 15.90
C SER A 260 37.60 36.20 16.26
N SER A 261 38.48 37.00 15.67
CA SER A 261 39.84 37.19 16.18
C SER A 261 39.77 37.96 17.49
N ARG A 262 39.97 37.28 18.62
CA ARG A 262 40.33 37.97 19.86
C ARG A 262 41.82 38.27 19.81
N TYR A 263 42.09 39.56 19.71
CA TYR A 263 43.38 40.21 19.82
C TYR A 263 44.06 39.87 21.16
N GLU A 264 45.30 39.38 21.12
CA GLU A 264 46.25 39.56 22.21
C GLU A 264 46.68 41.03 22.24
N LYS A 265 46.67 41.66 23.43
CA LYS A 265 47.89 42.20 24.05
C LYS A 265 47.63 42.97 25.36
N SER A 266 48.55 42.67 26.29
CA SER A 266 49.21 43.56 27.25
C SER A 266 48.44 44.01 28.49
N THR A 267 48.91 43.53 29.64
CA THR A 267 49.06 44.36 30.84
C THR A 267 50.49 44.20 31.36
N ALA A 268 51.13 45.37 31.46
CA ALA A 268 52.29 45.81 32.25
C ALA A 268 53.06 44.78 33.08
#